data_AF-E9H1Q6-F1
#
_entry.id   AF-E9H1Q6-F1
#
_cell.length_a   1.000
_cell.length_b   1.000
_cell.length_c   1.000
_cell.angle_alpha   90.00
_cell.angle_beta   90.00
_cell.angle_gamma   90.00
#
_symmetry.space_group_name_H-M   'P 1'
#
loop_
_entity.id
_entity.type
_entity.pdbx_description
1 polymer ?
#
loop_
_entity_poly.entity_id
_entity_poly.type
_entity_poly.pdbx_seq_one_letter_code
_entity_poly.pdbx_strand_id
1 'polypeptide(L)'
;MSIKLINQIFAIDFLEKLDSEVANCYSKTSYPIRVRRTLMELNRCVCIDMPEAGVPWFHEKYCQEQVQTKAPVSSNFHEDVYDCLVHILGSEKFIKRWALSPYYHLIDFELTLNENGKPIIPSSNKLKEPNSHEEKVAIMALVPMYFTINHGHMRGLKLLRHRQLEILGYRVVGIPYNHWNSLALSTPEAKTNYLKQKLFKQRHA
;
A
#
# COMPACT_ATOMS: atom_id res chain seq x y z
N MET A 1 -10.51 9.50 -16.39
CA MET A 1 -10.70 10.97 -16.29
C MET A 1 -10.06 11.59 -17.53
N SER A 2 -10.61 12.65 -18.13
CA SER A 2 -9.97 13.23 -19.32
C SER A 2 -8.74 14.05 -18.94
N ILE A 3 -7.70 14.04 -19.77
CA ILE A 3 -6.49 14.88 -19.59
C ILE A 3 -6.88 16.35 -19.45
N LYS A 4 -7.87 16.81 -20.23
CA LYS A 4 -8.41 18.17 -20.12
C LYS A 4 -8.89 18.50 -18.70
N LEU A 5 -9.64 17.60 -18.05
CA LEU A 5 -10.14 17.82 -16.70
C LEU A 5 -8.99 17.79 -15.67
N ILE A 6 -8.02 16.90 -15.85
CA ILE A 6 -6.84 16.83 -14.98
C ILE A 6 -6.07 18.15 -15.03
N ASN A 7 -5.79 18.66 -16.24
CA ASN A 7 -5.09 19.93 -16.43
C ASN A 7 -5.85 21.11 -15.82
N GLN A 8 -7.19 21.07 -15.84
CA GLN A 8 -8.01 22.10 -15.17
C GLN A 8 -7.91 22.01 -13.64
N ILE A 9 -7.95 20.81 -13.06
CA ILE A 9 -7.89 20.60 -11.61
C ILE A 9 -6.48 20.91 -11.06
N PHE A 10 -5.42 20.57 -11.79
CA PHE A 10 -4.04 20.79 -11.35
C PHE A 10 -3.42 22.08 -11.90
N ALA A 11 -4.21 22.95 -12.54
CA ALA A 11 -3.78 24.29 -12.89
C ALA A 11 -3.52 25.13 -11.63
N ILE A 12 -2.50 25.98 -11.68
CA ILE A 12 -2.15 26.90 -10.58
C ILE A 12 -3.38 27.71 -10.16
N ASP A 13 -4.10 28.30 -11.11
CA ASP A 13 -5.32 29.08 -10.85
C ASP A 13 -6.40 28.30 -10.08
N PHE A 14 -6.55 26.99 -10.33
CA PHE A 14 -7.53 26.17 -9.61
C PHE A 14 -7.04 25.89 -8.18
N LEU A 15 -5.77 25.52 -8.03
CA LEU A 15 -5.16 25.23 -6.73
C LEU A 15 -5.16 26.46 -5.82
N GLU A 16 -4.85 27.65 -6.35
CA GLU A 16 -4.91 28.90 -5.59
C GLU A 16 -6.34 29.24 -5.12
N LYS A 17 -7.34 29.01 -5.99
CA LYS A 17 -8.75 29.18 -5.61
C LYS A 17 -9.17 28.17 -4.54
N LEU A 18 -8.72 26.93 -4.65
CA LEU A 18 -8.99 25.90 -3.66
C LEU A 18 -8.34 26.24 -2.30
N ASP A 19 -7.12 26.75 -2.31
CA ASP A 19 -6.44 27.21 -1.09
C ASP A 19 -7.16 28.40 -0.44
N SER A 20 -7.60 29.37 -1.24
CA SER A 20 -8.41 30.49 -0.76
C SER A 20 -9.74 30.01 -0.16
N GLU A 21 -10.40 29.03 -0.78
CA GLU A 21 -11.63 28.45 -0.25
C GLU A 21 -11.39 27.73 1.09
N VAL A 22 -10.34 26.92 1.18
CA VAL A 22 -9.96 26.23 2.41
C VAL A 22 -9.59 27.23 3.51
N ALA A 23 -8.90 28.33 3.17
CA ALA A 23 -8.56 29.39 4.10
C ALA A 23 -9.81 30.14 4.61
N ASN A 24 -10.86 30.26 3.79
CA ASN A 24 -12.07 31.02 4.10
C ASN A 24 -13.28 30.16 4.53
N CYS A 25 -13.16 28.82 4.55
CA CYS A 25 -14.30 27.95 4.87
C CYS A 25 -14.83 28.12 6.31
N TYR A 26 -16.13 27.94 6.51
CA TYR A 26 -16.75 28.01 7.85
C TYR A 26 -16.32 26.85 8.77
N SER A 27 -16.24 25.63 8.24
CA SER A 27 -15.93 24.42 9.03
C SER A 27 -14.42 24.15 9.12
N LYS A 28 -13.73 24.86 10.00
CA LYS A 28 -12.26 24.80 10.10
C LYS A 28 -11.69 23.45 10.54
N THR A 29 -12.46 22.63 11.27
CA THR A 29 -11.94 21.40 11.89
C THR A 29 -11.87 20.21 10.93
N SER A 30 -12.86 20.01 10.07
CA SER A 30 -12.97 18.80 9.24
C SER A 30 -12.89 19.06 7.74
N TYR A 31 -13.33 20.23 7.28
CA TYR A 31 -13.36 20.55 5.86
C TYR A 31 -11.96 20.63 5.23
N PRO A 32 -11.00 21.42 5.76
CA PRO A 32 -9.65 21.49 5.20
C PRO A 32 -8.95 20.13 5.12
N ILE A 33 -9.12 19.30 6.15
CA ILE A 33 -8.52 17.96 6.21
C ILE A 33 -9.09 17.06 5.10
N ARG A 34 -10.41 17.10 4.90
CA ARG A 34 -11.07 16.34 3.84
C ARG A 34 -10.61 16.80 2.46
N VAL A 35 -10.60 18.10 2.18
CA VAL A 35 -10.18 18.65 0.88
C VAL A 35 -8.74 18.25 0.58
N ARG A 36 -7.80 18.49 1.50
CA ARG A 36 -6.39 18.12 1.32
C ARG A 36 -6.19 16.62 1.12
N ARG A 37 -6.90 15.78 1.88
CA ARG A 37 -6.85 14.32 1.69
C ARG A 37 -7.35 13.91 0.31
N THR A 38 -8.49 14.46 -0.13
CA THR A 38 -9.06 14.15 -1.45
C THR A 38 -8.14 14.60 -2.57
N LEU A 39 -7.56 15.80 -2.48
CA LEU A 39 -6.60 16.31 -3.47
C LEU A 39 -5.34 15.43 -3.53
N MET A 40 -4.83 15.00 -2.37
CA MET A 40 -3.70 14.07 -2.29
C MET A 40 -4.03 12.72 -2.93
N GLU A 41 -5.19 12.13 -2.61
CA GLU A 41 -5.64 10.86 -3.20
C GLU A 41 -5.80 11.00 -4.72
N LEU A 42 -6.34 12.11 -5.21
CA LEU A 42 -6.45 12.39 -6.64
C LEU A 42 -5.08 12.56 -7.30
N ASN A 43 -4.18 13.36 -6.72
CA ASN A 43 -2.82 13.57 -7.22
C ASN A 43 -2.09 12.23 -7.34
N ARG A 44 -2.20 11.38 -6.31
CA ARG A 44 -1.64 10.03 -6.32
C ARG A 44 -2.18 9.19 -7.48
N CYS A 45 -3.50 9.18 -7.69
CA CYS A 45 -4.11 8.47 -8.82
C CYS A 45 -3.59 8.98 -10.16
N VAL A 46 -3.49 10.30 -10.34
CA VAL A 46 -2.98 10.86 -11.60
C VAL A 46 -1.53 10.46 -11.83
N CYS A 47 -0.65 10.61 -10.82
CA CYS A 47 0.77 10.28 -10.98
C CYS A 47 1.02 8.79 -11.26
N ILE A 48 0.23 7.89 -10.67
CA ILE A 48 0.44 6.44 -10.84
C ILE A 48 -0.31 5.90 -12.05
N ASP A 49 -1.58 6.27 -12.23
CA ASP A 49 -2.46 5.64 -13.21
C ASP A 49 -2.51 6.38 -14.55
N MET A 50 -2.07 7.64 -14.61
CA MET A 50 -2.06 8.48 -15.83
C MET A 50 -0.77 9.32 -15.91
N PRO A 51 0.42 8.67 -15.95
CA PRO A 51 1.70 9.38 -16.01
C PRO A 51 1.82 10.35 -17.21
N GLU A 52 1.11 10.06 -18.31
CA GLU A 52 1.04 10.91 -19.50
C GLU A 52 0.41 12.29 -19.24
N ALA A 53 -0.31 12.47 -18.13
CA ALA A 53 -0.85 13.77 -17.75
C ALA A 53 0.25 14.75 -17.25
N GLY A 54 1.46 14.27 -16.94
CA GLY A 54 2.59 15.11 -16.57
C GLY A 54 2.43 15.86 -15.25
N VAL A 55 1.45 15.51 -14.42
CA VAL A 55 1.23 16.12 -13.10
C VAL A 55 2.27 15.59 -12.11
N PRO A 56 3.06 16.45 -11.45
CA PRO A 56 4.05 16.02 -10.48
C PRO A 56 3.39 15.52 -9.19
N TRP A 57 4.11 14.69 -8.44
CA TRP A 57 3.76 14.40 -7.05
C TRP A 57 4.18 15.57 -6.16
N PHE A 58 3.23 16.26 -5.54
CA PHE A 58 3.51 17.43 -4.70
C PHE A 58 2.96 17.30 -3.27
N HIS A 59 2.57 16.09 -2.85
CA HIS A 59 2.02 15.81 -1.51
C HIS A 59 2.98 15.06 -0.58
N GLU A 60 4.27 14.98 -0.92
CA GLU A 60 5.28 14.31 -0.09
C GLU A 60 5.29 14.83 1.35
N LYS A 61 5.47 16.14 1.53
CA LYS A 61 5.50 16.77 2.85
C LYS A 61 4.21 16.50 3.64
N TYR A 62 3.06 16.66 2.99
CA TYR A 62 1.76 16.37 3.60
C TYR A 62 1.67 14.92 4.09
N CYS A 63 2.12 13.95 3.29
CA CYS A 63 2.11 12.56 3.71
C CYS A 63 3.09 12.27 4.86
N GLN A 64 4.28 12.86 4.86
CA GLN A 64 5.24 12.73 5.97
C GLN A 64 4.64 13.23 7.29
N GLU A 65 3.98 14.39 7.28
CA GLU A 65 3.27 14.93 8.46
C GLU A 65 2.15 14.01 8.94
N GLN A 66 1.37 13.42 8.01
CA GLN A 66 0.31 12.47 8.37
C GLN A 66 0.87 11.19 9.01
N VAL A 67 2.00 10.67 8.52
CA VAL A 67 2.63 9.47 9.07
C VAL A 67 3.13 9.70 10.50
N GLN A 68 3.70 10.88 10.77
CA GLN A 68 4.18 11.25 12.11
C GLN A 68 3.04 11.40 13.12
N THR A 69 1.88 11.88 12.68
CA THR A 69 0.73 12.16 13.56
C THR A 69 -0.22 10.97 13.72
N LYS A 70 -0.17 9.99 12.83
CA LYS A 70 -1.05 8.81 12.82
C LYS A 70 -0.24 7.55 12.60
N ALA A 71 0.39 7.07 13.67
CA ALA A 71 1.03 5.77 13.65
C ALA A 71 0.00 4.67 13.27
N PRO A 72 0.36 3.72 12.38
CA PRO A 72 -0.48 2.58 12.12
C PRO A 72 -0.71 1.76 13.39
N VAL A 73 -1.97 1.36 13.62
CA VAL A 73 -2.32 0.53 14.77
C VAL A 73 -2.20 -0.93 14.37
N SER A 74 -1.33 -1.67 15.05
CA SER A 74 -1.25 -3.11 14.91
C SER A 74 -2.40 -3.79 15.66
N SER A 75 -3.07 -4.73 14.99
CA SER A 75 -4.10 -5.57 15.62
C SER A 75 -3.55 -6.97 15.87
N ASN A 76 -4.22 -7.78 16.70
CA ASN A 76 -3.85 -9.19 16.91
C ASN A 76 -3.75 -9.97 15.59
N PHE A 77 -4.55 -9.60 14.59
CA PHE A 77 -4.44 -10.18 13.25
C PHE A 77 -3.12 -9.82 12.55
N HIS A 78 -2.63 -8.59 12.71
CA HIS A 78 -1.32 -8.19 12.17
C HIS A 78 -0.19 -8.90 12.90
N GLU A 79 -0.24 -9.01 14.23
CA GLU A 79 0.81 -9.72 14.99
C GLU A 79 0.86 -11.20 14.62
N ASP A 80 -0.29 -11.87 14.52
CA ASP A 80 -0.34 -13.30 14.18
C ASP A 80 0.15 -13.57 12.73
N VAL A 81 -0.14 -12.67 11.79
CA VAL A 81 0.45 -12.71 10.44
C VAL A 81 1.96 -12.46 10.50
N TYR A 82 2.41 -11.49 11.30
CA TYR A 82 3.83 -11.17 11.46
C TYR A 82 4.63 -12.34 12.02
N ASP A 83 4.15 -12.97 13.11
CA ASP A 83 4.81 -14.11 13.73
C ASP A 83 4.91 -15.30 12.76
N CYS A 84 3.86 -15.55 11.97
CA CYS A 84 3.87 -16.56 10.92
C CYS A 84 4.89 -16.23 9.82
N LEU A 85 5.01 -14.95 9.42
CA LEU A 85 6.03 -14.52 8.45
C LEU A 85 7.44 -14.70 9.00
N VAL A 86 7.70 -14.31 10.25
CA VAL A 86 9.00 -14.50 10.90
C VAL A 86 9.36 -15.98 10.94
N HIS A 87 8.40 -16.85 11.29
CA HIS A 87 8.59 -18.29 11.29
C HIS A 87 8.92 -18.84 9.90
N ILE A 88 8.26 -18.37 8.84
CA ILE A 88 8.50 -18.81 7.45
C ILE A 88 9.85 -18.33 6.92
N LEU A 89 10.20 -17.07 7.19
CA LEU A 89 11.40 -16.43 6.63
C LEU A 89 12.65 -16.69 7.49
N GLY A 90 12.47 -17.21 8.71
CA GLY A 90 13.53 -17.53 9.66
C GLY A 90 14.14 -16.32 10.39
N SER A 91 13.73 -15.10 10.05
CA SER A 91 14.18 -13.88 10.74
C SER A 91 13.29 -12.68 10.40
N GLU A 92 13.03 -11.82 11.38
CA GLU A 92 12.29 -10.57 11.21
C GLU A 92 13.00 -9.54 10.32
N LYS A 93 14.33 -9.60 10.19
CA LYS A 93 15.12 -8.65 9.39
C LYS A 93 14.74 -8.59 7.90
N PHE A 94 14.04 -9.62 7.42
CA PHE A 94 13.54 -9.70 6.05
C PHE A 94 12.19 -9.00 5.85
N ILE A 95 11.57 -8.53 6.93
CA ILE A 95 10.23 -7.97 6.95
C ILE A 95 10.31 -6.50 7.38
N LYS A 96 9.86 -5.61 6.50
CA LYS A 96 9.65 -4.21 6.86
C LYS A 96 8.17 -3.99 7.17
N ARG A 97 7.83 -3.82 8.45
CA ARG A 97 6.47 -3.49 8.89
C ARG A 97 6.14 -2.05 8.53
N TRP A 98 4.88 -1.80 8.18
CA TRP A 98 4.35 -0.45 7.94
C TRP A 98 5.16 0.36 6.90
N ALA A 99 5.63 -0.33 5.87
CA ALA A 99 6.41 0.29 4.81
C ALA A 99 5.55 1.29 4.01
N LEU A 100 6.23 2.27 3.41
CA LEU A 100 5.62 3.25 2.53
C LEU A 100 6.19 3.06 1.13
N SER A 101 5.31 2.92 0.15
CA SER A 101 5.68 3.01 -1.27
C SER A 101 6.19 4.42 -1.61
N PRO A 102 6.82 4.66 -2.77
CA PRO A 102 7.23 6.01 -3.22
C PRO A 102 6.10 7.06 -3.19
N TYR A 103 4.85 6.65 -3.46
CA TYR A 103 3.66 7.51 -3.39
C TYR A 103 2.84 7.33 -2.10
N TYR A 104 3.51 6.94 -1.01
CA TYR A 104 2.93 6.89 0.34
C TYR A 104 1.67 6.00 0.47
N HIS A 105 1.56 4.89 -0.28
CA HIS A 105 0.70 3.78 0.12
C HIS A 105 1.31 3.07 1.32
N LEU A 106 0.51 2.92 2.38
CA LEU A 106 0.87 2.09 3.52
C LEU A 106 0.76 0.60 3.13
N ILE A 107 1.85 -0.12 3.35
CA ILE A 107 2.01 -1.56 3.16
C ILE A 107 2.22 -2.17 4.55
N ASP A 108 1.43 -3.19 4.90
CA ASP A 108 1.46 -3.75 6.25
C ASP A 108 2.79 -4.51 6.49
N PHE A 109 3.21 -5.31 5.50
CA PHE A 109 4.53 -5.94 5.48
C PHE A 109 5.14 -5.90 4.07
N GLU A 110 6.34 -5.33 3.94
CA GLU A 110 7.14 -5.33 2.71
C GLU A 110 8.30 -6.32 2.87
N LEU A 111 8.52 -7.15 1.86
CA LEU A 111 9.67 -8.05 1.76
C LEU A 111 10.27 -8.01 0.36
N THR A 112 11.52 -8.42 0.23
CA THR A 112 12.21 -8.53 -1.05
C THR A 112 12.73 -9.95 -1.24
N LEU A 113 12.45 -10.53 -2.40
CA LEU A 113 12.90 -11.86 -2.79
C LEU A 113 13.90 -11.75 -3.94
N ASN A 114 14.93 -12.59 -3.95
CA ASN A 114 15.80 -12.72 -5.12
C ASN A 114 15.16 -13.63 -6.20
N GLU A 115 15.86 -13.82 -7.31
CA GLU A 115 15.47 -14.71 -8.43
C GLU A 115 15.09 -16.12 -7.98
N ASN A 116 15.79 -16.67 -7.00
CA ASN A 116 15.54 -18.00 -6.44
C ASN A 116 14.36 -18.03 -5.45
N GLY A 117 13.67 -16.90 -5.27
CA GLY A 117 12.60 -16.74 -4.30
C GLY A 117 13.03 -16.75 -2.85
N LYS A 118 14.33 -16.57 -2.56
CA LYS A 118 14.83 -16.46 -1.19
C LYS A 118 14.71 -15.03 -0.69
N PRO A 119 14.30 -14.82 0.57
CA PRO A 119 14.23 -13.49 1.15
C PRO A 119 15.63 -12.87 1.29
N ILE A 120 15.72 -11.59 0.94
CA ILE A 120 16.93 -10.79 1.07
C ILE A 120 16.61 -9.50 1.80
N ILE A 121 17.62 -8.96 2.48
CA ILE A 121 17.54 -7.62 3.07
C ILE A 121 17.87 -6.64 1.95
N PRO A 122 17.01 -5.64 1.66
CA PRO A 122 17.31 -4.63 0.66
C PRO A 122 18.66 -3.97 0.99
N SER A 123 19.66 -4.16 0.14
CA SER A 123 20.96 -3.49 0.34
C SER A 123 20.82 -2.04 -0.09
N SER A 124 20.89 -1.10 0.85
CA SER A 124 20.87 0.33 0.53
C SER A 124 22.08 0.78 -0.31
N ASN A 125 23.20 0.04 -0.26
CA ASN A 125 24.51 0.50 -0.75
C ASN A 125 25.33 -0.51 -1.58
N LYS A 126 24.78 -1.66 -2.01
CA LYS A 126 25.52 -2.52 -2.94
C LYS A 126 25.28 -2.07 -4.37
N LEU A 127 26.37 -1.91 -5.13
CA LEU A 127 26.34 -1.87 -6.59
C LEU A 127 25.44 -3.02 -7.03
N LYS A 128 24.22 -2.70 -7.47
CA LYS A 128 23.31 -3.71 -7.99
C LYS A 128 24.03 -4.36 -9.14
N GLU A 129 24.27 -5.66 -9.03
CA GLU A 129 24.63 -6.46 -10.19
C GLU A 129 23.58 -6.14 -11.25
N PRO A 130 23.97 -5.68 -12.46
CA PRO A 130 23.04 -5.14 -13.45
C PRO A 130 21.94 -6.15 -13.88
N ASN A 131 22.10 -7.43 -13.54
CA ASN A 131 21.18 -8.51 -13.84
C ASN A 131 20.48 -9.13 -12.63
N SER A 132 20.69 -8.67 -11.38
CA SER A 132 20.01 -9.30 -10.24
C SER A 132 18.55 -8.84 -10.16
N HIS A 133 17.61 -9.70 -10.53
CA HIS A 133 16.18 -9.43 -10.39
C HIS A 133 15.75 -9.58 -8.93
N GLU A 134 15.31 -8.47 -8.34
CA GLU A 134 14.71 -8.42 -7.01
C GLU A 134 13.19 -8.21 -7.14
N GLU A 135 12.41 -9.10 -6.53
CA GLU A 135 10.95 -8.99 -6.47
C GLU A 135 10.55 -8.35 -5.14
N LYS A 136 9.91 -7.17 -5.19
CA LYS A 136 9.28 -6.56 -4.02
C LYS A 136 7.89 -7.16 -3.82
N VAL A 137 7.61 -7.63 -2.61
CA VAL A 137 6.30 -8.19 -2.26
C VAL A 137 5.66 -7.32 -1.20
N ALA A 138 4.45 -6.85 -1.46
CA ALA A 138 3.63 -6.11 -0.52
C ALA A 138 2.54 -7.04 0.04
N ILE A 139 2.65 -7.39 1.31
CA ILE A 139 1.65 -8.21 2.00
C ILE A 139 0.67 -7.28 2.70
N MET A 140 -0.62 -7.49 2.43
CA MET A 140 -1.70 -6.68 2.96
C MET A 140 -2.62 -7.52 3.85
N ALA A 141 -2.76 -7.11 5.12
CA ALA A 141 -3.71 -7.67 6.08
C ALA A 141 -5.10 -7.07 5.80
N LEU A 142 -5.96 -7.83 5.12
CA LEU A 142 -7.25 -7.36 4.64
C LEU A 142 -8.34 -7.56 5.71
N VAL A 143 -8.62 -6.50 6.46
CA VAL A 143 -9.69 -6.50 7.48
C VAL A 143 -11.09 -6.49 6.86
N PRO A 144 -12.14 -6.97 7.56
CA PRO A 144 -13.50 -7.07 6.99
C PRO A 144 -14.06 -5.75 6.44
N MET A 145 -13.69 -4.61 7.04
CA MET A 145 -14.09 -3.28 6.58
C MET A 145 -13.60 -2.95 5.16
N TYR A 146 -12.62 -3.69 4.63
CA TYR A 146 -12.13 -3.50 3.27
C TYR A 146 -13.04 -4.10 2.21
N PHE A 147 -14.06 -4.86 2.61
CA PHE A 147 -14.98 -5.53 1.72
C PHE A 147 -16.40 -4.95 1.81
N THR A 148 -17.21 -5.20 0.78
CA THR A 148 -18.65 -4.98 0.80
C THR A 148 -19.32 -6.05 1.66
N ILE A 149 -20.36 -5.68 2.42
CA ILE A 149 -21.03 -6.58 3.37
C ILE A 149 -21.58 -7.84 2.67
N ASN A 150 -22.19 -7.70 1.49
CA ASN A 150 -22.95 -8.79 0.86
C ASN A 150 -22.12 -9.66 -0.09
N HIS A 151 -21.33 -9.02 -0.97
CA HIS A 151 -20.65 -9.72 -2.06
C HIS A 151 -19.18 -10.05 -1.75
N GLY A 152 -18.65 -9.58 -0.61
CA GLY A 152 -17.23 -9.77 -0.29
C GLY A 152 -16.26 -9.11 -1.27
N HIS A 153 -16.72 -8.17 -2.11
CA HIS A 153 -15.87 -7.45 -3.04
C HIS A 153 -15.04 -6.39 -2.31
N MET A 154 -13.77 -6.26 -2.69
CA MET A 154 -12.90 -5.23 -2.13
C MET A 154 -13.41 -3.83 -2.52
N ARG A 155 -13.50 -2.92 -1.55
CA ARG A 155 -13.96 -1.54 -1.76
C ARG A 155 -12.99 -0.76 -2.63
N GLY A 156 -13.51 0.22 -3.37
CA GLY A 156 -12.77 0.98 -4.39
C GLY A 156 -11.40 1.49 -3.96
N LEU A 157 -11.30 2.20 -2.82
CA LEU A 157 -10.00 2.72 -2.34
C LEU A 157 -8.99 1.64 -1.97
N LYS A 158 -9.45 0.46 -1.56
CA LYS A 158 -8.58 -0.67 -1.19
C LYS A 158 -8.12 -1.42 -2.43
N LEU A 159 -9.03 -1.62 -3.39
CA LEU A 159 -8.71 -2.20 -4.69
C LEU A 159 -7.79 -1.30 -5.50
N LEU A 160 -8.01 0.01 -5.46
CA LEU A 160 -7.16 1.02 -6.07
C LEU A 160 -5.73 0.94 -5.53
N ARG A 161 -5.57 0.89 -4.19
CA ARG A 161 -4.27 0.71 -3.56
C ARG A 161 -3.57 -0.57 -4.02
N HIS A 162 -4.30 -1.68 -4.10
CA HIS A 162 -3.75 -2.95 -4.59
C HIS A 162 -3.19 -2.79 -6.00
N ARG A 163 -4.01 -2.30 -6.93
CA ARG A 163 -3.61 -2.05 -8.32
C ARG A 163 -2.42 -1.10 -8.44
N GLN A 164 -2.43 -0.01 -7.67
CA GLN A 164 -1.37 0.99 -7.72
C GLN A 164 -0.04 0.44 -7.19
N LEU A 165 -0.07 -0.43 -6.17
CA LEU A 165 1.14 -1.13 -5.74
C LEU A 165 1.67 -2.07 -6.85
N GLU A 166 0.79 -2.75 -7.59
CA GLU A 166 1.19 -3.56 -8.75
C GLU A 166 1.84 -2.71 -9.85
N ILE A 167 1.26 -1.55 -10.18
CA ILE A 167 1.84 -0.59 -11.13
C ILE A 167 3.23 -0.12 -10.67
N LEU A 168 3.44 0.05 -9.37
CA LEU A 168 4.73 0.42 -8.77
C LEU A 168 5.74 -0.73 -8.71
N GLY A 169 5.43 -1.89 -9.30
CA GLY A 169 6.33 -3.04 -9.41
C GLY A 169 6.31 -3.96 -8.19
N TYR A 170 5.29 -3.87 -7.32
CA TYR A 170 5.11 -4.83 -6.24
C TYR A 170 4.28 -6.03 -6.69
N ARG A 171 4.66 -7.23 -6.24
CA ARG A 171 3.69 -8.33 -6.15
C ARG A 171 2.86 -8.15 -4.89
N VAL A 172 1.55 -8.00 -5.04
CA VAL A 172 0.66 -7.77 -3.90
C VAL A 172 0.04 -9.08 -3.43
N VAL A 173 0.17 -9.37 -2.13
CA VAL A 173 -0.37 -10.56 -1.48
C VAL A 173 -1.38 -10.15 -0.42
N GLY A 174 -2.67 -10.32 -0.72
CA GLY A 174 -3.74 -10.10 0.24
C GLY A 174 -3.97 -11.29 1.17
N ILE A 175 -4.05 -11.03 2.48
CA ILE A 175 -4.43 -11.99 3.52
C ILE A 175 -5.79 -11.57 4.09
N PRO A 176 -6.91 -12.22 3.72
CA PRO A 176 -8.23 -11.90 4.25
C PRO A 176 -8.39 -12.33 5.71
N TYR A 177 -8.82 -11.42 6.58
CA TYR A 177 -9.08 -11.68 8.00
C TYR A 177 -10.03 -12.88 8.21
N ASN A 178 -11.14 -12.93 7.47
CA ASN A 178 -12.14 -13.99 7.63
C ASN A 178 -11.58 -15.38 7.28
N HIS A 179 -10.70 -15.45 6.28
CA HIS A 179 -10.06 -16.70 5.90
C HIS A 179 -8.99 -17.10 6.91
N TRP A 180 -8.15 -16.15 7.33
CA TRP A 180 -7.10 -16.35 8.33
C TRP A 180 -7.62 -16.86 9.68
N ASN A 181 -8.82 -16.41 10.08
CA ASN A 181 -9.47 -16.83 11.33
C ASN A 181 -10.53 -17.93 11.11
N SER A 182 -10.55 -18.59 9.95
CA SER A 182 -11.47 -19.69 9.70
C SER A 182 -11.02 -20.98 10.39
N LEU A 183 -11.93 -21.95 10.56
CA LEU A 183 -11.61 -23.27 11.10
C LEU A 183 -10.51 -23.98 10.30
N ALA A 184 -10.45 -23.75 8.98
CA ALA A 184 -9.43 -24.33 8.10
C ALA A 184 -8.01 -23.85 8.41
N LEU A 185 -7.86 -22.65 8.99
CA LEU A 185 -6.58 -22.06 9.40
C LEU A 185 -6.46 -21.95 10.93
N SER A 186 -7.09 -22.87 11.67
CA SER A 186 -7.06 -22.87 13.14
C SER A 186 -5.71 -23.26 13.74
N THR A 187 -4.87 -24.01 13.02
CA THR A 187 -3.57 -24.45 13.50
C THR A 187 -2.41 -23.58 12.97
N PRO A 188 -1.32 -23.42 13.73
CA PRO A 188 -0.12 -22.70 13.27
C PRO A 188 0.46 -23.27 11.97
N GLU A 189 0.43 -24.59 11.81
CA GLU A 189 0.92 -25.28 10.62
C GLU A 189 0.05 -24.96 9.39
N ALA A 190 -1.28 -24.94 9.53
CA ALA A 190 -2.19 -24.58 8.45
C ALA A 190 -1.97 -23.13 7.99
N LYS A 191 -1.84 -22.18 8.92
CA LYS A 191 -1.50 -20.77 8.61
C LYS A 191 -0.16 -20.66 7.89
N THR A 192 0.85 -21.39 8.37
CA THR A 192 2.20 -21.42 7.79
C THR A 192 2.15 -21.95 6.35
N ASN A 193 1.46 -23.06 6.12
CA ASN A 193 1.32 -23.65 4.79
C ASN A 193 0.53 -22.74 3.84
N TYR A 194 -0.56 -22.14 4.30
CA TYR A 194 -1.32 -21.16 3.53
C TYR A 194 -0.45 -19.99 3.09
N LEU A 195 0.33 -19.41 4.00
CA LEU A 195 1.16 -18.24 3.70
C LEU A 195 2.34 -18.60 2.81
N LYS A 196 2.99 -19.76 3.02
CA LYS A 196 4.02 -20.29 2.08
C LYS A 196 3.47 -20.45 0.67
N GLN A 197 2.26 -20.99 0.52
CA GLN A 197 1.64 -21.15 -0.78
C GLN A 197 1.38 -19.79 -1.45
N LYS A 198 0.88 -18.80 -0.70
CA LYS A 198 0.69 -17.43 -1.20
C LYS A 198 2.00 -16.74 -1.59
N LEU A 199 3.08 -16.98 -0.86
CA LEU A 199 4.36 -16.31 -1.09
C LEU A 199 5.20 -16.92 -2.19
N PHE A 200 5.20 -18.26 -2.34
CA PHE A 200 6.18 -18.96 -3.18
C PHE A 200 5.58 -19.79 -4.34
N LYS A 201 4.31 -20.20 -4.27
CA LYS A 201 3.74 -21.17 -5.25
C LYS A 201 3.46 -20.57 -6.64
N GLN A 202 3.40 -19.25 -6.78
CA GLN A 202 3.15 -18.57 -8.06
C GLN A 202 4.38 -18.50 -8.98
N ARG A 203 5.50 -19.15 -8.64
CA ARG A 203 6.77 -19.11 -9.40
C ARG A 203 6.91 -20.16 -10.51
N HIS A 204 5.84 -20.86 -10.89
CA HIS A 204 5.87 -21.76 -12.05
C HIS A 204 5.35 -21.04 -13.29
N ALA A 205 6.26 -20.47 -14.07
CA ALA A 205 6.15 -20.25 -15.50
C ALA A 205 7.57 -20.26 -16.08
#